data_AF-A0A9X9FZA9-F1
#
_entry.id   AF-A0A9X9FZA9-F1
#
_cell.length_a   1.000
_cell.length_b   1.000
_cell.length_c   1.000
_cell.angle_alpha   90.00
_cell.angle_beta   90.00
_cell.angle_gamma   90.00
#
_symmetry.space_group_name_H-M   'P 1'
#
loop_
_entity.id
_entity.type
_entity.pdbx_description
1 polymer ?
#
loop_
_entity_poly.entity_id
_entity_poly.type
_entity_poly.pdbx_seq_one_letter_code
_entity_poly.pdbx_strand_id
1 'polypeptide(L)'
;MKQTHYVAREPDAQGFIHYPPEEHAVWNTLITRQLKVIEGRACQEYLDGIDKLGLPLDRIPQLGEINQVLAATTGWQVARVPALIPFQTFFELLANKQFPVATFIRTREELDYLQEPDIFHEIFGHCPLLTNPWFAEFTHTYGKLGLAASKEQRVYLARLYWMTIEFGLVDTPDGRRIYGGGILSSPKESVYCLSDQPEHQAFDPLEAMRTPYRIDILQPLYFVLPNLKRLFEVAQEDIMGMVEHGMQLGLHAPKFPPKPKAA
;
A
#
# COMPACT_ATOMS: atom_id res chain seq x y z
N MET A 1 6.30 -14.47 15.67
CA MET A 1 6.65 -13.34 14.78
C MET A 1 8.16 -13.34 14.64
N LYS A 2 8.72 -13.16 13.44
CA LYS A 2 10.17 -12.93 13.32
C LYS A 2 10.49 -11.63 14.07
N GLN A 3 11.58 -11.63 14.82
CA GLN A 3 12.07 -10.47 15.55
C GLN A 3 12.59 -9.48 14.50
N THR A 4 11.99 -8.30 14.40
CA THR A 4 12.53 -7.23 13.54
C THR A 4 13.68 -6.55 14.28
N HIS A 5 14.76 -6.21 13.58
CA HIS A 5 15.84 -5.38 14.13
C HIS A 5 15.48 -3.89 14.15
N TYR A 6 14.36 -3.52 13.54
CA TYR A 6 13.89 -2.15 13.47
C TYR A 6 13.10 -1.76 14.71
N VAL A 7 13.43 -0.58 15.25
CA VAL A 7 12.70 0.04 16.35
C VAL A 7 12.08 1.32 15.82
N ALA A 8 10.75 1.39 15.83
CA ALA A 8 10.01 2.57 15.43
C ALA A 8 10.36 3.75 16.36
N ARG A 9 10.74 4.90 15.79
CA ARG A 9 11.10 6.10 16.53
C ARG A 9 9.88 6.60 17.31
N GLU A 10 10.04 6.93 18.59
CA GLU A 10 9.00 7.55 19.40
C GLU A 10 9.03 9.09 19.21
N PRO A 11 7.87 9.76 19.16
CA PRO A 11 7.83 11.22 19.18
C PRO A 11 8.18 11.77 20.56
N ASP A 12 8.64 13.01 20.61
CA ASP A 12 8.75 13.77 21.86
C ASP A 12 7.38 14.26 22.35
N ALA A 13 7.38 15.02 23.45
CA ALA A 13 6.16 15.55 24.06
C ALA A 13 5.37 16.51 23.15
N GLN A 14 5.98 17.00 22.06
CA GLN A 14 5.35 17.88 21.07
C GLN A 14 4.89 17.10 19.83
N GLY A 15 5.09 15.78 19.78
CA GLY A 15 4.76 14.95 18.63
C GLY A 15 5.85 14.92 17.57
N PHE A 16 7.03 15.52 17.81
CA PHE A 16 8.12 15.58 16.86
C PHE A 16 9.00 14.33 16.95
N ILE A 17 9.32 13.73 15.81
CA ILE A 17 10.16 12.54 15.73
C ILE A 17 11.58 12.93 15.33
N HIS A 18 12.53 12.62 16.22
CA HIS A 18 13.95 12.90 16.03
C HIS A 18 14.60 11.77 15.21
N TYR A 19 14.61 11.94 13.90
CA TYR A 19 15.37 11.09 12.97
C TYR A 19 16.82 11.58 12.88
N PRO A 20 17.82 10.70 12.97
CA PRO A 20 19.21 11.09 12.82
C PRO A 20 19.56 11.36 11.35
N PRO A 21 20.65 12.12 11.07
CA PRO A 21 21.00 12.54 9.71
C PRO A 21 21.15 11.40 8.70
N GLU A 22 21.61 10.22 9.14
CA GLU A 22 21.75 9.05 8.28
C GLU A 22 20.41 8.51 7.75
N GLU A 23 19.33 8.60 8.53
CA GLU A 23 17.99 8.18 8.13
C GLU A 23 17.37 9.17 7.15
N HIS A 24 17.63 10.48 7.33
CA HIS A 24 17.30 11.50 6.34
C HIS A 24 18.03 11.29 5.01
N ALA A 25 19.31 10.90 5.04
CA ALA A 25 20.08 10.58 3.83
C ALA A 25 19.53 9.34 3.09
N VAL A 26 19.05 8.33 3.82
CA VAL A 26 18.35 7.17 3.23
C VAL A 26 17.07 7.61 2.54
N TRP A 27 16.22 8.40 3.22
CA TRP A 27 15.01 8.97 2.64
C TRP A 27 15.30 9.72 1.35
N ASN A 28 16.28 10.63 1.37
CA ASN A 28 16.68 11.42 0.20
C ASN A 28 17.08 10.52 -0.98
N THR A 29 17.84 9.46 -0.71
CA THR A 29 18.24 8.48 -1.73
C THR A 29 17.02 7.78 -2.33
N LEU A 30 16.10 7.32 -1.49
CA LEU A 30 14.89 6.61 -1.90
C LEU A 30 13.96 7.51 -2.73
N ILE A 31 13.60 8.68 -2.23
CA ILE A 31 12.65 9.58 -2.90
C ILE A 31 13.23 10.12 -4.22
N THR A 32 14.50 10.51 -4.24
CA THR A 32 15.16 11.03 -5.46
C THR A 32 15.22 9.98 -6.56
N ARG A 33 15.52 8.72 -6.20
CA ARG A 33 15.50 7.60 -7.14
C ARG A 33 14.07 7.34 -7.62
N GLN A 34 13.14 7.22 -6.69
CA GLN A 34 11.82 6.70 -6.98
C GLN A 34 10.98 7.67 -7.81
N LEU A 35 11.09 8.99 -7.58
CA LEU A 35 10.45 10.00 -8.42
C LEU A 35 10.82 9.86 -9.91
N LYS A 36 12.10 9.56 -10.21
CA LYS A 36 12.55 9.29 -11.59
C LYS A 36 12.02 7.97 -12.14
N VAL A 37 11.92 6.94 -11.28
CA VAL A 37 11.43 5.62 -11.69
C VAL A 37 9.94 5.66 -12.02
N ILE A 38 9.13 6.38 -11.23
CA ILE A 38 7.68 6.41 -11.42
C ILE A 38 7.23 7.40 -12.50
N GLU A 39 8.13 8.23 -13.02
CA GLU A 39 7.86 9.15 -14.13
C GLU A 39 7.33 8.37 -15.35
N GLY A 40 6.16 8.77 -15.84
CA GLY A 40 5.45 8.07 -16.92
C GLY A 40 4.85 6.70 -16.54
N ARG A 41 4.96 6.27 -15.28
CA ARG A 41 4.45 4.97 -14.79
C ARG A 41 3.35 5.10 -13.75
N ALA A 42 3.43 6.04 -12.82
CA ALA A 42 2.36 6.30 -11.85
C ALA A 42 1.12 6.90 -12.50
N CYS A 43 -0.06 6.65 -11.92
CA CYS A 43 -1.30 7.32 -12.36
C CYS A 43 -1.31 8.80 -11.96
N GLN A 44 -2.11 9.60 -12.66
CA GLN A 44 -2.16 11.04 -12.43
C GLN A 44 -2.65 11.37 -11.01
N GLU A 45 -3.62 10.61 -10.48
CA GLU A 45 -4.16 10.84 -9.14
C GLU A 45 -3.11 10.65 -8.03
N TYR A 46 -2.14 9.77 -8.25
CA TYR A 46 -1.00 9.63 -7.34
C TYR A 46 -0.06 10.84 -7.44
N LEU A 47 0.26 11.30 -8.65
CA LEU A 47 1.13 12.45 -8.88
C LEU A 47 0.52 13.74 -8.30
N ASP A 48 -0.79 13.96 -8.49
CA ASP A 48 -1.52 15.05 -7.85
C ASP A 48 -1.43 14.97 -6.32
N GLY A 49 -1.42 13.76 -5.76
CA GLY A 49 -1.22 13.50 -4.34
C GLY A 49 0.19 13.86 -3.87
N ILE A 50 1.22 13.54 -4.65
CA ILE A 50 2.61 13.91 -4.37
C ILE A 50 2.74 15.44 -4.31
N ASP A 51 2.16 16.14 -5.28
CA ASP A 51 2.18 17.61 -5.33
C ASP A 51 1.46 18.24 -4.14
N LYS A 52 0.29 17.70 -3.75
CA LYS A 52 -0.47 18.17 -2.57
C LYS A 52 0.29 17.94 -1.26
N LEU A 53 0.90 16.77 -1.10
CA LEU A 53 1.63 16.42 0.12
C LEU A 53 2.91 17.23 0.27
N GLY A 54 3.53 17.67 -0.85
CA GLY A 54 4.74 18.48 -0.81
C GLY A 54 5.87 17.81 -0.05
N LEU A 55 6.07 16.50 -0.29
CA LEU A 55 7.01 15.69 0.49
C LEU A 55 8.44 16.29 0.41
N PRO A 56 9.11 16.50 1.57
CA PRO A 56 10.49 16.97 1.57
C PRO A 56 11.41 15.94 0.90
N LEU A 57 12.32 16.42 0.05
CA LEU A 57 13.26 15.55 -0.64
C LEU A 57 14.50 15.24 0.21
N ASP A 58 14.85 16.11 1.16
CA ASP A 58 16.11 16.09 1.91
C ASP A 58 15.99 15.51 3.33
N ARG A 59 14.76 15.28 3.81
CA ARG A 59 14.48 14.73 5.14
C ARG A 59 13.21 13.88 5.16
N ILE A 60 13.07 13.08 6.19
CA ILE A 60 11.82 12.36 6.48
C ILE A 60 10.77 13.39 6.95
N PRO A 61 9.54 13.38 6.41
CA PRO A 61 8.46 14.26 6.85
C PRO A 61 8.00 13.90 8.26
N GLN A 62 7.56 14.91 9.02
CA GLN A 62 6.86 14.69 10.28
C GLN A 62 5.41 14.29 9.99
N LEU A 63 4.84 13.40 10.82
CA LEU A 63 3.48 12.90 10.61
C LEU A 63 2.43 14.03 10.64
N GLY A 64 2.66 15.08 11.45
CA GLY A 64 1.80 16.25 11.50
C GLY A 64 1.70 17.02 10.17
N GLU A 65 2.80 17.07 9.40
CA GLU A 65 2.83 17.72 8.08
C GLU A 65 1.94 16.96 7.08
N ILE A 66 1.99 15.62 7.11
CA ILE A 66 1.14 14.75 6.31
C ILE A 66 -0.33 14.88 6.75
N ASN A 67 -0.59 14.88 8.06
CA ASN A 67 -1.94 14.96 8.63
C ASN A 67 -2.66 16.24 8.25
N GLN A 68 -1.95 17.37 8.16
CA GLN A 68 -2.56 18.64 7.74
C GLN A 68 -3.18 18.52 6.35
N VAL A 69 -2.49 17.88 5.40
CA VAL A 69 -2.96 17.73 4.02
C VAL A 69 -4.05 16.66 3.92
N LEU A 70 -3.86 15.50 4.55
CA LEU A 70 -4.86 14.42 4.51
C LEU A 70 -6.18 14.83 5.16
N ALA A 71 -6.13 15.58 6.28
CA ALA A 71 -7.33 16.06 6.95
C ALA A 71 -8.11 17.04 6.08
N ALA A 72 -7.40 17.94 5.39
CA ALA A 72 -8.01 18.94 4.51
C ALA A 72 -8.60 18.33 3.21
N THR A 73 -8.05 17.22 2.73
CA THR A 73 -8.46 16.61 1.44
C THR A 73 -9.56 15.57 1.60
N THR A 74 -9.42 14.64 2.54
CA THR A 74 -10.33 13.47 2.67
C THR A 74 -10.74 13.17 4.12
N GLY A 75 -10.28 13.97 5.08
CA GLY A 75 -10.49 13.75 6.51
C GLY A 75 -9.68 12.58 7.07
N TRP A 76 -8.68 12.11 6.32
CA TRP A 76 -7.75 11.08 6.78
C TRP A 76 -6.61 11.69 7.60
N GLN A 77 -5.93 10.84 8.35
CA GLN A 77 -4.66 11.14 8.98
C GLN A 77 -3.81 9.87 9.01
N VAL A 78 -2.51 9.99 9.22
CA VAL A 78 -1.64 8.90 9.59
C VAL A 78 -1.58 8.75 11.11
N ALA A 79 -1.46 7.50 11.57
CA ALA A 79 -1.26 7.15 12.96
C ALA A 79 0.08 6.42 13.10
N ARG A 80 0.92 6.88 14.03
CA ARG A 80 2.16 6.18 14.35
C ARG A 80 1.83 4.77 14.86
N VAL A 81 2.56 3.79 14.36
CA VAL A 81 2.54 2.42 14.89
C VAL A 81 3.96 1.88 15.10
N PRO A 82 4.15 0.86 15.95
CA PRO A 82 5.40 0.09 15.95
C PRO A 82 5.60 -0.62 14.61
N ALA A 83 6.78 -1.23 14.41
CA ALA A 83 7.13 -1.91 13.16
C ALA A 83 6.15 -3.01 12.72
N LEU A 84 5.44 -3.65 13.67
CA LEU A 84 4.40 -4.63 13.39
C LEU A 84 3.23 -4.42 14.34
N ILE A 85 2.01 -4.48 13.80
CA ILE A 85 0.76 -4.41 14.57
C ILE A 85 -0.14 -5.62 14.30
N PRO A 86 -1.02 -6.00 15.26
CA PRO A 86 -2.07 -6.97 15.00
C PRO A 86 -3.04 -6.49 13.91
N PHE A 87 -3.61 -7.43 13.15
CA PHE A 87 -4.65 -7.13 12.16
C PHE A 87 -5.84 -6.37 12.76
N GLN A 88 -6.21 -6.67 14.00
CA GLN A 88 -7.28 -5.97 14.70
C GLN A 88 -7.01 -4.46 14.76
N THR A 89 -5.82 -4.07 15.22
CA THR A 89 -5.38 -2.67 15.29
C THR A 89 -5.31 -2.03 13.90
N PHE A 90 -4.81 -2.77 12.90
CA PHE A 90 -4.76 -2.26 11.52
C PHE A 90 -6.17 -1.89 11.01
N PHE A 91 -7.15 -2.77 11.16
CA PHE A 91 -8.52 -2.50 10.71
C PHE A 91 -9.21 -1.42 11.55
N GLU A 92 -8.98 -1.36 12.86
CA GLU A 92 -9.48 -0.28 13.72
C GLU A 92 -9.00 1.09 13.26
N LEU A 93 -7.72 1.21 12.92
CA LEU A 93 -7.14 2.46 12.42
C LEU A 93 -7.80 2.86 11.09
N LEU A 94 -7.83 1.98 10.09
CA LEU A 94 -8.43 2.28 8.79
C LEU A 94 -9.93 2.61 8.89
N ALA A 95 -10.68 1.92 9.75
CA ALA A 95 -12.10 2.19 10.02
C ALA A 95 -12.34 3.57 10.62
N ASN A 96 -11.32 4.17 11.25
CA ASN A 96 -11.36 5.52 11.81
C ASN A 96 -10.61 6.55 10.93
N LYS A 97 -10.36 6.24 9.65
CA LYS A 97 -9.60 7.07 8.70
C LYS A 97 -8.18 7.41 9.20
N GLN A 98 -7.56 6.45 9.88
CA GLN A 98 -6.18 6.52 10.34
C GLN A 98 -5.34 5.51 9.57
N PHE A 99 -4.37 5.97 8.77
CA PHE A 99 -3.46 5.08 8.06
C PHE A 99 -2.22 4.78 8.93
N PRO A 100 -1.94 3.51 9.26
CA PRO A 100 -0.82 3.16 10.12
C PRO A 100 0.51 3.45 9.43
N VAL A 101 1.42 4.13 10.13
CA VAL A 101 2.77 4.41 9.65
C VAL A 101 3.79 3.94 10.69
N ALA A 102 4.62 2.97 10.31
CA ALA A 102 5.75 2.54 11.12
C ALA A 102 6.86 3.60 11.04
N THR A 103 7.25 4.19 12.18
CA THR A 103 8.18 5.34 12.20
C THR A 103 9.65 4.94 12.23
N PHE A 104 10.03 3.97 11.41
CA PHE A 104 11.43 3.64 11.12
C PHE A 104 11.65 3.69 9.61
N ILE A 105 12.90 3.83 9.17
CA ILE A 105 13.28 3.72 7.75
C ILE A 105 14.26 2.57 7.58
N ARG A 106 14.22 1.90 6.43
CA ARG A 106 15.13 0.82 6.08
C ARG A 106 16.60 1.25 6.15
N THR A 107 17.50 0.29 6.32
CA THR A 107 18.95 0.53 6.30
C THR A 107 19.48 0.77 4.88
N ARG A 108 20.74 1.19 4.76
CA ARG A 108 21.39 1.37 3.44
C ARG A 108 21.57 0.04 2.72
N GLU A 109 21.81 -1.02 3.46
CA GLU A 109 21.98 -2.39 2.98
C GLU A 109 20.67 -2.96 2.42
N GLU A 110 19.53 -2.44 2.88
CA GLU A 110 18.18 -2.88 2.51
C GLU A 110 17.46 -1.88 1.56
N LEU A 111 18.20 -0.93 0.94
CA LEU A 111 17.65 0.10 0.04
C LEU A 111 16.80 -0.46 -1.11
N ASP A 112 17.16 -1.63 -1.62
CA ASP A 112 16.52 -2.23 -2.79
C ASP A 112 15.35 -3.14 -2.43
N TYR A 113 15.30 -3.64 -1.20
CA TYR A 113 14.23 -4.49 -0.71
C TYR A 113 14.29 -4.63 0.81
N LEU A 114 13.15 -4.37 1.45
CA LEU A 114 12.88 -4.69 2.85
C LEU A 114 11.54 -5.43 2.90
N GLN A 115 11.46 -6.49 3.70
CA GLN A 115 10.23 -7.26 3.84
C GLN A 115 9.20 -6.52 4.72
N GLU A 116 9.64 -5.88 5.79
CA GLU A 116 8.80 -5.05 6.64
C GLU A 116 8.45 -3.71 5.96
N PRO A 117 7.20 -3.23 6.06
CA PRO A 117 6.87 -1.90 5.59
C PRO A 117 7.50 -0.84 6.51
N ASP A 118 8.26 0.08 5.92
CA ASP A 118 8.89 1.20 6.61
C ASP A 118 8.20 2.53 6.27
N ILE A 119 8.63 3.62 6.90
CA ILE A 119 8.01 4.94 6.70
C ILE A 119 8.01 5.41 5.24
N PHE A 120 9.00 4.98 4.44
CA PHE A 120 9.03 5.32 3.02
C PHE A 120 7.93 4.58 2.26
N HIS A 121 7.75 3.28 2.50
CA HIS A 121 6.65 2.53 1.91
C HIS A 121 5.29 3.17 2.24
N GLU A 122 5.05 3.52 3.50
CA GLU A 122 3.75 4.05 3.92
C GLU A 122 3.50 5.48 3.43
N ILE A 123 4.46 6.39 3.62
CA ILE A 123 4.28 7.80 3.27
C ILE A 123 4.41 8.03 1.77
N PHE A 124 5.43 7.46 1.12
CA PHE A 124 5.61 7.66 -0.32
C PHE A 124 4.68 6.75 -1.13
N GLY A 125 4.51 5.48 -0.73
CA GLY A 125 3.70 4.53 -1.48
C GLY A 125 2.20 4.78 -1.40
N HIS A 126 1.66 5.04 -0.20
CA HIS A 126 0.22 5.02 0.03
C HIS A 126 -0.41 6.41 0.27
N CYS A 127 0.24 7.28 1.03
CA CYS A 127 -0.37 8.56 1.44
C CYS A 127 -0.77 9.49 0.28
N PRO A 128 -0.07 9.57 -0.88
CA PRO A 128 -0.50 10.43 -1.98
C PRO A 128 -1.92 10.10 -2.46
N LEU A 129 -2.27 8.82 -2.57
CA LEU A 129 -3.59 8.39 -3.01
C LEU A 129 -4.67 8.55 -1.94
N LEU A 130 -4.30 8.65 -0.65
CA LEU A 130 -5.26 9.01 0.39
C LEU A 130 -5.77 10.46 0.26
N THR A 131 -5.14 11.31 -0.57
CA THR A 131 -5.69 12.61 -0.95
C THR A 131 -6.82 12.54 -1.98
N ASN A 132 -7.02 11.37 -2.61
CA ASN A 132 -8.07 11.12 -3.58
C ASN A 132 -9.32 10.54 -2.88
N PRO A 133 -10.51 11.13 -3.06
CA PRO A 133 -11.71 10.71 -2.32
C PRO A 133 -12.19 9.29 -2.67
N TRP A 134 -11.94 8.80 -3.89
CA TRP A 134 -12.35 7.46 -4.30
C TRP A 134 -11.52 6.39 -3.61
N PHE A 135 -10.18 6.55 -3.65
CA PHE A 135 -9.26 5.65 -2.97
C PHE A 135 -9.45 5.71 -1.46
N ALA A 136 -9.57 6.92 -0.89
CA ALA A 136 -9.82 7.13 0.53
C ALA A 136 -11.10 6.45 1.04
N GLU A 137 -12.20 6.52 0.29
CA GLU A 137 -13.46 5.87 0.69
C GLU A 137 -13.38 4.33 0.60
N PHE A 138 -12.71 3.81 -0.42
CA PHE A 138 -12.48 2.36 -0.54
C PHE A 138 -11.65 1.84 0.63
N THR A 139 -10.54 2.50 0.98
CA THR A 139 -9.68 2.12 2.11
C THR A 139 -10.42 2.20 3.45
N HIS A 140 -11.29 3.20 3.62
CA HIS A 140 -12.12 3.37 4.83
C HIS A 140 -13.15 2.24 4.95
N THR A 141 -13.83 1.94 3.85
CA THR A 141 -14.80 0.84 3.79
C THR A 141 -14.14 -0.50 4.04
N TYR A 142 -12.99 -0.75 3.43
CA TYR A 142 -12.16 -1.92 3.71
C TYR A 142 -11.83 -2.05 5.20
N GLY A 143 -11.42 -0.96 5.86
CA GLY A 143 -11.18 -0.91 7.30
C GLY A 143 -12.38 -1.35 8.13
N LYS A 144 -13.55 -0.75 7.88
CA LYS A 144 -14.81 -1.08 8.58
C LYS A 144 -15.20 -2.55 8.41
N LEU A 145 -15.11 -3.08 7.19
CA LEU A 145 -15.47 -4.46 6.90
C LEU A 145 -14.52 -5.46 7.56
N GLY A 146 -13.21 -5.23 7.45
CA GLY A 146 -12.21 -6.08 8.09
C GLY A 146 -12.30 -6.08 9.61
N LEU A 147 -12.72 -4.96 10.21
CA LEU A 147 -12.95 -4.87 11.66
C LEU A 147 -14.07 -5.82 12.12
N ALA A 148 -15.16 -5.88 11.37
CA ALA A 148 -16.30 -6.75 11.67
C ALA A 148 -16.12 -8.22 11.20
N ALA A 149 -15.17 -8.49 10.31
CA ALA A 149 -14.97 -9.78 9.69
C ALA A 149 -14.32 -10.84 10.61
N SER A 150 -14.67 -12.11 10.39
CA SER A 150 -13.99 -13.25 11.00
C SER A 150 -12.54 -13.40 10.50
N LYS A 151 -11.76 -14.25 11.18
CA LYS A 151 -10.37 -14.54 10.77
C LYS A 151 -10.30 -15.10 9.34
N GLU A 152 -11.23 -15.97 8.97
CA GLU A 152 -11.30 -16.61 7.66
C GLU A 152 -11.69 -15.61 6.57
N GLN A 153 -12.66 -14.73 6.85
CA GLN A 153 -13.07 -13.66 5.96
C GLN A 153 -11.94 -12.64 5.73
N ARG A 154 -11.21 -12.28 6.80
CA ARG A 154 -10.04 -11.38 6.72
C ARG A 154 -8.96 -11.88 5.75
N VAL A 155 -8.85 -13.19 5.51
CA VAL A 155 -7.89 -13.75 4.54
C VAL A 155 -8.28 -13.42 3.10
N TYR A 156 -9.58 -13.38 2.78
CA TYR A 156 -10.07 -12.96 1.46
C TYR A 156 -9.98 -11.44 1.30
N LEU A 157 -10.32 -10.68 2.34
CA LEU A 157 -10.12 -9.23 2.36
C LEU A 157 -8.63 -8.86 2.16
N ALA A 158 -7.71 -9.56 2.81
CA ALA A 158 -6.28 -9.32 2.62
C ALA A 158 -5.82 -9.50 1.16
N ARG A 159 -6.42 -10.42 0.41
CA ARG A 159 -6.16 -10.56 -1.04
C ARG A 159 -6.73 -9.41 -1.83
N LEU A 160 -7.94 -8.95 -1.52
CA LEU A 160 -8.50 -7.76 -2.15
C LEU A 160 -7.57 -6.56 -1.95
N TYR A 161 -7.09 -6.35 -0.72
CA TYR A 161 -6.13 -5.29 -0.39
C TYR A 161 -4.81 -5.45 -1.15
N TRP A 162 -4.25 -6.66 -1.20
CA TRP A 162 -3.02 -6.96 -1.92
C TRP A 162 -3.15 -6.66 -3.42
N MET A 163 -4.22 -7.11 -4.05
CA MET A 163 -4.47 -6.96 -5.49
C MET A 163 -4.92 -5.54 -5.88
N THR A 164 -5.16 -4.66 -4.90
CA THR A 164 -5.57 -3.28 -5.13
C THR A 164 -4.59 -2.29 -4.53
N ILE A 165 -4.71 -2.01 -3.22
CA ILE A 165 -3.92 -1.01 -2.49
C ILE A 165 -2.42 -1.26 -2.62
N GLU A 166 -1.96 -2.51 -2.62
CA GLU A 166 -0.52 -2.83 -2.68
C GLU A 166 0.01 -2.98 -4.12
N PHE A 167 -0.67 -3.77 -4.95
CA PHE A 167 -0.18 -4.16 -6.28
C PHE A 167 -1.19 -3.90 -7.41
N GLY A 168 -2.01 -2.86 -7.29
CA GLY A 168 -2.98 -2.49 -8.31
C GLY A 168 -2.41 -1.68 -9.47
N LEU A 169 -2.92 -1.96 -10.67
CA LEU A 169 -2.70 -1.18 -11.88
C LEU A 169 -4.01 -0.55 -12.38
N VAL A 170 -3.92 0.50 -13.18
CA VAL A 170 -5.07 1.19 -13.75
C VAL A 170 -4.81 1.53 -15.22
N ASP A 171 -5.76 1.25 -16.09
CA ASP A 171 -5.71 1.68 -17.48
C ASP A 171 -6.15 3.14 -17.62
N THR A 172 -5.45 3.87 -18.48
CA THR A 172 -5.72 5.28 -18.80
C THR A 172 -5.71 5.46 -20.32
N PRO A 173 -6.21 6.60 -20.86
CA PRO A 173 -6.08 6.91 -22.29
C PRO A 173 -4.63 6.87 -22.80
N ASP A 174 -3.65 7.15 -21.93
CA ASP A 174 -2.22 7.16 -22.25
C ASP A 174 -1.54 5.81 -21.94
N GLY A 175 -2.32 4.76 -21.73
CA GLY A 175 -1.88 3.41 -21.40
C GLY A 175 -1.93 3.07 -19.91
N ARG A 176 -1.47 1.87 -19.56
CA ARG A 176 -1.50 1.35 -18.20
C ARG A 176 -0.58 2.13 -17.25
N ARG A 177 -1.04 2.35 -16.03
CA ARG A 177 -0.34 3.07 -14.95
C ARG A 177 -0.46 2.33 -13.62
N ILE A 178 0.33 2.78 -12.65
CA ILE A 178 0.46 2.19 -11.31
C ILE A 178 -0.32 3.04 -10.31
N TYR A 179 -1.09 2.38 -9.43
CA TYR A 179 -1.62 3.01 -8.22
C TYR A 179 -1.31 2.22 -6.93
N GLY A 180 -0.86 0.97 -7.02
CA GLY A 180 -0.50 0.17 -5.85
C GLY A 180 0.74 0.71 -5.12
N GLY A 181 0.64 0.96 -3.81
CA GLY A 181 1.70 1.55 -3.01
C GLY A 181 2.95 0.67 -2.85
N GLY A 182 2.78 -0.65 -2.83
CA GLY A 182 3.87 -1.62 -2.87
C GLY A 182 4.69 -1.55 -4.15
N ILE A 183 4.04 -1.26 -5.28
CA ILE A 183 4.72 -1.02 -6.56
C ILE A 183 5.39 0.36 -6.55
N LEU A 184 4.66 1.41 -6.15
CA LEU A 184 5.12 2.80 -6.18
C LEU A 184 6.33 3.04 -5.28
N SER A 185 6.47 2.28 -4.19
CA SER A 185 7.61 2.35 -3.26
C SER A 185 8.77 1.39 -3.60
N SER A 186 8.67 0.63 -4.70
CA SER A 186 9.67 -0.35 -5.12
C SER A 186 10.16 -0.09 -6.55
N PRO A 187 11.46 0.15 -6.77
CA PRO A 187 11.97 0.44 -8.12
C PRO A 187 11.86 -0.78 -9.04
N LYS A 188 12.06 -1.99 -8.51
CA LYS A 188 11.99 -3.23 -9.29
C LYS A 188 10.56 -3.51 -9.74
N GLU A 189 9.60 -3.39 -8.82
CA GLU A 189 8.19 -3.60 -9.14
C GLU A 189 7.66 -2.55 -10.11
N SER A 190 8.02 -1.28 -9.92
CA SER A 190 7.60 -0.18 -10.81
C SER A 190 7.97 -0.42 -12.28
N VAL A 191 9.10 -1.08 -12.55
CA VAL A 191 9.50 -1.44 -13.92
C VAL A 191 8.86 -2.77 -14.36
N TYR A 192 8.88 -3.78 -13.49
CA TYR A 192 8.44 -5.13 -13.82
C TYR A 192 6.93 -5.22 -14.10
N CYS A 193 6.10 -4.56 -13.29
CA CYS A 193 4.64 -4.67 -13.39
C CYS A 193 4.04 -4.15 -14.71
N LEU A 194 4.78 -3.32 -15.46
CA LEU A 194 4.36 -2.79 -16.77
C LEU A 194 5.04 -3.49 -17.96
N SER A 195 5.85 -4.51 -17.71
CA SER A 195 6.48 -5.32 -18.76
C SER A 195 5.54 -6.38 -19.32
N ASP A 196 6.02 -7.16 -20.29
CA ASP A 196 5.32 -8.32 -20.87
C ASP A 196 5.51 -9.62 -20.07
N GLN A 197 6.28 -9.59 -18.98
CA GLN A 197 6.57 -10.77 -18.16
C GLN A 197 5.43 -11.21 -17.24
N PRO A 198 4.79 -10.32 -16.45
CA PRO A 198 3.66 -10.72 -15.62
C PRO A 198 2.37 -10.76 -16.43
N GLU A 199 1.40 -11.51 -15.92
CA GLU A 199 0.04 -11.46 -16.46
C GLU A 199 -0.69 -10.21 -15.96
N HIS A 200 -1.52 -9.65 -16.84
CA HIS A 200 -2.45 -8.58 -16.50
C HIS A 200 -3.87 -9.04 -16.73
N GLN A 201 -4.69 -8.98 -15.68
CA GLN A 201 -6.09 -9.36 -15.72
C GLN A 201 -6.97 -8.15 -15.42
N ALA A 202 -8.11 -8.02 -16.12
CA ALA A 202 -9.10 -7.00 -15.78
C ALA A 202 -9.58 -7.21 -14.34
N PHE A 203 -9.71 -6.12 -13.59
CA PHE A 203 -10.10 -6.19 -12.19
C PHE A 203 -11.54 -6.71 -12.02
N ASP A 204 -11.65 -7.83 -11.31
CA ASP A 204 -12.89 -8.35 -10.74
C ASP A 204 -12.65 -8.63 -9.25
N PRO A 205 -13.48 -8.08 -8.33
CA PRO A 205 -13.25 -8.21 -6.90
C PRO A 205 -13.33 -9.66 -6.40
N LEU A 206 -14.21 -10.49 -6.97
CA LEU A 206 -14.34 -11.90 -6.58
C LEU A 206 -13.11 -12.70 -7.00
N GLU A 207 -12.65 -12.53 -8.24
CA GLU A 207 -11.44 -13.21 -8.74
C GLU A 207 -10.18 -12.74 -8.00
N ALA A 208 -10.08 -11.44 -7.69
CA ALA A 208 -8.99 -10.89 -6.87
C ALA A 208 -8.95 -11.54 -5.48
N MET A 209 -10.10 -11.66 -4.82
CA MET A 209 -10.23 -12.29 -3.49
C MET A 209 -9.94 -13.80 -3.49
N ARG A 210 -10.05 -14.47 -4.64
CA ARG A 210 -9.76 -15.90 -4.78
C ARG A 210 -8.34 -16.21 -5.24
N THR A 211 -7.56 -15.20 -5.60
CA THR A 211 -6.22 -15.36 -6.18
C THR A 211 -5.15 -15.48 -5.08
N PRO A 212 -4.40 -16.60 -5.00
CA PRO A 212 -3.25 -16.70 -4.09
C PRO A 212 -2.15 -15.69 -4.44
N TYR A 213 -1.43 -15.18 -3.44
CA TYR A 213 -0.26 -14.31 -3.62
C TYR A 213 0.91 -14.75 -2.72
N ARG A 214 2.11 -14.25 -3.03
CA ARG A 214 3.32 -14.37 -2.20
C ARG A 214 3.98 -13.01 -2.06
N ILE A 215 4.41 -12.71 -0.84
CA ILE A 215 5.01 -11.42 -0.46
C ILE A 215 6.50 -11.33 -0.78
N ASP A 216 7.16 -12.44 -1.08
CA ASP A 216 8.62 -12.55 -1.22
C ASP A 216 9.09 -12.77 -2.68
N ILE A 217 8.24 -12.43 -3.65
CA ILE A 217 8.50 -12.52 -5.10
C ILE A 217 7.92 -11.30 -5.82
N LEU A 218 8.40 -11.03 -7.04
CA LEU A 218 7.70 -10.14 -7.97
C LEU A 218 6.36 -10.77 -8.37
N GLN A 219 5.30 -9.97 -8.46
CA GLN A 219 3.95 -10.54 -8.61
C GLN A 219 3.75 -11.13 -10.02
N PRO A 220 3.35 -12.40 -10.15
CA PRO A 220 3.15 -13.01 -11.47
C PRO A 220 1.86 -12.52 -12.16
N LEU A 221 0.98 -11.85 -11.43
CA LEU A 221 -0.33 -11.37 -11.88
C LEU A 221 -0.65 -10.03 -11.22
N TYR A 222 -1.13 -9.08 -12.02
CA TYR A 222 -1.69 -7.81 -11.55
C TYR A 222 -3.12 -7.67 -12.03
N PHE A 223 -3.98 -7.15 -11.16
CA PHE A 223 -5.32 -6.74 -11.57
C PHE A 223 -5.33 -5.28 -12.00
N VAL A 224 -6.04 -5.01 -13.10
CA VAL A 224 -6.06 -3.73 -13.79
C VAL A 224 -7.44 -3.13 -13.71
N LEU A 225 -7.56 -1.98 -13.04
CA LEU A 225 -8.79 -1.20 -13.02
C LEU A 225 -9.00 -0.51 -14.37
N PRO A 226 -10.25 -0.37 -14.84
CA PRO A 226 -10.54 0.42 -16.03
C PRO A 226 -10.38 1.94 -15.79
N ASN A 227 -10.44 2.37 -14.53
CA ASN A 227 -10.17 3.71 -14.02
C ASN A 227 -10.16 3.66 -12.48
N LEU A 228 -9.62 4.69 -11.81
CA LEU A 228 -9.51 4.68 -10.35
C LEU A 228 -10.87 4.73 -9.63
N LYS A 229 -11.90 5.34 -10.23
CA LYS A 229 -13.27 5.41 -9.67
C LYS A 229 -13.89 4.03 -9.44
N ARG A 230 -13.42 2.99 -10.13
CA ARG A 230 -13.86 1.61 -9.89
C ARG A 230 -13.67 1.19 -8.42
N LEU A 231 -12.63 1.67 -7.72
CA LEU A 231 -12.46 1.38 -6.27
C LEU A 231 -13.62 1.94 -5.44
N PHE A 232 -14.05 3.17 -5.73
CA PHE A 232 -15.19 3.78 -5.06
C PHE A 232 -16.48 3.00 -5.31
N GLU A 233 -16.69 2.53 -6.53
CA GLU A 233 -17.86 1.73 -6.90
C GLU A 233 -17.89 0.39 -6.16
N VAL A 234 -16.76 -0.32 -6.08
CA VAL A 234 -16.64 -1.55 -5.28
C VAL A 234 -16.95 -1.29 -3.80
N ALA A 235 -16.56 -0.12 -3.26
CA ALA A 235 -16.89 0.25 -1.88
C ALA A 235 -18.41 0.40 -1.63
N GLN A 236 -19.22 0.57 -2.68
CA GLN A 236 -20.67 0.62 -2.60
C GLN A 236 -21.34 -0.75 -2.88
N GLU A 237 -20.56 -1.75 -3.27
CA GLU A 237 -21.04 -3.11 -3.55
C GLU A 237 -21.01 -3.98 -2.29
N ASP A 238 -21.68 -5.14 -2.34
CA ASP A 238 -21.67 -6.11 -1.25
C ASP A 238 -20.38 -6.93 -1.21
N ILE A 239 -19.30 -6.31 -0.70
CA ILE A 239 -17.99 -6.95 -0.57
C ILE A 239 -18.07 -8.21 0.31
N MET A 240 -18.87 -8.20 1.37
CA MET A 240 -18.94 -9.35 2.29
C MET A 240 -19.72 -10.51 1.67
N GLY A 241 -20.77 -10.25 0.90
CA GLY A 241 -21.40 -11.27 0.06
C GLY A 241 -20.43 -11.88 -0.96
N MET A 242 -19.56 -11.07 -1.56
CA MET A 242 -18.49 -11.56 -2.44
C MET A 242 -17.44 -12.40 -1.69
N VAL A 243 -17.08 -12.02 -0.46
CA VAL A 243 -16.19 -12.83 0.40
C VAL A 243 -16.82 -14.20 0.66
N GLU A 244 -18.09 -14.25 1.06
CA GLU A 244 -18.80 -15.49 1.34
C GLU A 244 -18.89 -16.39 0.10
N HIS A 245 -19.18 -15.80 -1.07
CA HIS A 245 -19.18 -16.51 -2.33
C HIS A 245 -17.79 -17.04 -2.70
N GLY A 246 -16.74 -16.23 -2.54
CA GLY A 246 -15.35 -16.63 -2.76
C GLY A 246 -14.93 -17.80 -1.86
N MET A 247 -15.38 -17.81 -0.61
CA MET A 247 -15.17 -18.92 0.32
C MET A 247 -15.83 -20.22 -0.14
N GLN A 248 -17.03 -20.15 -0.72
CA GLN A 248 -17.74 -21.33 -1.26
C GLN A 248 -17.05 -21.89 -2.52
N LEU A 249 -16.55 -21.02 -3.39
CA LEU A 249 -15.86 -21.41 -4.63
C LEU A 249 -14.41 -21.90 -4.39
N GLY A 250 -13.80 -21.47 -3.28
CA GLY A 250 -12.39 -21.75 -2.99
C GLY A 250 -11.42 -20.94 -3.84
N LEU A 251 -10.13 -21.10 -3.54
CA LEU A 251 -9.03 -20.36 -4.19
C LEU A 251 -8.69 -20.93 -5.56
N HIS A 252 -8.20 -20.05 -6.44
CA HIS A 252 -7.56 -20.48 -7.68
C HIS A 252 -6.23 -21.22 -7.40
N ALA A 253 -5.73 -21.93 -8.40
CA ALA A 253 -4.38 -22.47 -8.36
C ALA A 253 -3.34 -21.33 -8.31
N PRO A 254 -2.28 -21.42 -7.47
CA PRO A 254 -1.22 -20.43 -7.45
C PRO A 254 -0.49 -20.34 -8.80
N LYS A 255 -0.20 -19.11 -9.26
CA LYS A 255 0.62 -18.85 -10.46
C LYS A 255 2.12 -18.78 -10.16
N PHE A 256 2.55 -19.27 -9.00
CA PHE A 256 3.94 -19.27 -8.55
C PHE A 256 4.31 -20.62 -7.93
N PRO A 257 5.59 -21.02 -7.97
CA PRO A 257 6.04 -22.25 -7.33
C PRO A 257 5.89 -22.15 -5.80
N PRO A 258 5.74 -23.30 -5.12
CA PRO A 258 5.79 -23.36 -3.66
C PRO A 258 7.09 -22.73 -3.13
N LYS A 259 7.04 -22.23 -1.88
CA LYS A 259 8.26 -21.74 -1.23
C LYS A 259 9.29 -22.86 -1.17
N PRO A 260 10.54 -22.66 -1.63
CA PRO A 260 11.60 -23.64 -1.45
C PRO A 260 11.70 -23.98 0.05
N LYS A 261 11.80 -25.27 0.39
CA LYS A 261 12.12 -25.66 1.77
C LYS A 261 13.47 -25.02 2.11
N ALA A 262 13.57 -24.37 3.27
CA ALA A 262 14.86 -23.88 3.74
C ALA A 262 15.83 -25.07 3.78
N ALA A 263 16.99 -24.91 3.14
CA ALA A 263 18.07 -25.89 3.19
C ALA A 263 18.62 -26.01 4.61
#